data_AF-A0A8T5U811-F1
#
_entry.id   AF-A0A8T5U811-F1
#
_cell.length_a   1.000
_cell.length_b   1.000
_cell.length_c   1.000
_cell.angle_alpha   90.00
_cell.angle_beta   90.00
_cell.angle_gamma   90.00
#
_symmetry.space_group_name_H-M   'P 1'
#
loop_
_entity.id
_entity.type
_entity.pdbx_description
1 polymer ?
#
loop_
_entity_poly.entity_id
_entity_poly.type
_entity_poly.pdbx_seq_one_letter_code
_entity_poly.pdbx_strand_id
1 'polypeptide(L)'
;NNEKIKIYEECIDNAQGFILIFNASNKDSMKETIEMFQLILERCLDQGEHMPILIIGNKFQKKEEITSDMIFKNFDMEEINKCGLHVRYFAINILNEDDKIINALRWLLTQVI
;
A
#
# COMPACT_ATOMS: atom_id res chain seq x y z
N ASN A 1 1.35 -23.17 -11.86
CA ASN A 1 2.17 -21.97 -11.63
C ASN A 1 1.98 -20.88 -12.66
N ASN A 2 1.88 -21.16 -13.97
CA ASN A 2 1.68 -20.10 -14.98
C ASN A 2 0.32 -19.39 -14.96
N GLU A 3 -0.79 -20.07 -14.61
CA GLU A 3 -2.11 -19.43 -14.58
C GLU A 3 -2.23 -18.38 -13.47
N LYS A 4 -1.65 -18.63 -12.28
CA LYS A 4 -1.71 -17.66 -11.18
C LYS A 4 -0.99 -16.36 -11.53
N ILE A 5 0.19 -16.45 -12.15
CA ILE A 5 0.97 -15.28 -12.57
C ILE A 5 0.16 -14.44 -13.56
N LYS A 6 -0.49 -15.09 -14.53
CA LYS A 6 -1.31 -14.42 -15.54
C LYS A 6 -2.50 -13.66 -14.95
N ILE A 7 -3.18 -14.23 -13.95
CA ILE A 7 -4.28 -13.57 -13.23
C ILE A 7 -3.77 -12.35 -12.45
N TYR A 8 -2.60 -12.43 -11.83
CA TYR A 8 -2.02 -11.29 -11.10
C TYR A 8 -1.65 -10.14 -12.04
N GLU A 9 -1.06 -10.43 -13.20
CA GLU A 9 -0.73 -9.40 -14.20
C GLU A 9 -1.99 -8.75 -14.77
N GLU A 10 -3.00 -9.54 -15.16
CA GLU A 10 -4.28 -9.01 -15.66
C GLU A 10 -5.02 -8.17 -14.60
N CYS A 11 -4.90 -8.51 -13.31
CA CYS A 11 -5.47 -7.71 -12.22
C CYS A 11 -4.74 -6.39 -12.02
N ILE A 12 -3.42 -6.35 -12.21
CA ILE A 12 -2.61 -5.13 -12.08
C ILE A 12 -2.92 -4.18 -13.25
N ASP A 13 -2.95 -4.70 -14.48
CA ASP A 13 -3.12 -3.89 -15.69
C ASP A 13 -4.47 -3.18 -15.79
N ASN A 14 -5.50 -3.64 -15.06
CA ASN A 14 -6.83 -3.03 -15.06
C ASN A 14 -7.18 -2.39 -13.71
N ALA A 15 -6.22 -2.31 -12.77
CA ALA A 15 -6.47 -1.71 -11.47
C ALA A 15 -6.64 -0.20 -11.60
N GLN A 16 -7.55 0.38 -10.82
CA GLN A 16 -7.65 1.84 -10.69
C GLN A 16 -6.94 2.35 -9.43
N GLY A 17 -6.37 1.45 -8.63
CA GLY A 17 -5.71 1.77 -7.38
C GLY A 17 -5.43 0.50 -6.58
N PHE A 18 -4.45 0.60 -5.68
CA PHE A 18 -4.00 -0.53 -4.88
C PHE A 18 -4.23 -0.27 -3.39
N ILE A 19 -4.53 -1.35 -2.66
CA ILE A 19 -4.53 -1.36 -1.20
C ILE A 19 -3.54 -2.43 -0.75
N LEU A 20 -2.46 -2.01 -0.13
CA LEU A 20 -1.44 -2.86 0.45
C LEU A 20 -1.63 -2.92 1.96
N ILE A 21 -1.80 -4.12 2.51
CA ILE A 21 -2.05 -4.32 3.95
C ILE A 21 -0.97 -5.22 4.51
N PHE A 22 -0.30 -4.76 5.57
CA PHE A 22 0.69 -5.56 6.29
C PHE A 22 0.42 -5.58 7.78
N ASN A 23 0.95 -6.56 8.49
CA ASN A 23 0.87 -6.60 9.94
C ASN A 23 1.93 -5.66 10.55
N ALA A 24 1.47 -4.59 11.21
CA ALA A 24 2.33 -3.53 11.77
C ALA A 24 3.26 -4.01 12.90
N SER A 25 3.03 -5.21 13.45
CA SER A 25 3.88 -5.85 14.45
C SER A 25 4.76 -6.97 13.87
N ASN A 26 4.78 -7.15 12.54
CA ASN A 26 5.57 -8.20 11.87
C ASN A 26 6.45 -7.60 10.76
N LYS A 27 7.77 -7.61 10.99
CA LYS A 27 8.76 -7.09 10.03
C LYS A 27 8.80 -7.87 8.72
N ASP A 28 8.58 -9.18 8.76
CA ASP A 28 8.57 -10.02 7.55
C ASP A 28 7.36 -9.67 6.68
N SER A 29 6.18 -9.48 7.31
CA SER A 29 4.98 -9.01 6.61
C SER A 29 5.18 -7.63 5.97
N MET A 30 5.89 -6.72 6.65
CA MET A 30 6.26 -5.43 6.06
C MET A 30 7.21 -5.62 4.86
N LYS A 31 8.22 -6.48 4.98
CA LYS A 31 9.18 -6.76 3.91
C LYS A 31 8.49 -7.30 2.65
N GLU A 32 7.63 -8.31 2.80
CA GLU A 32 6.82 -8.85 1.69
C GLU A 32 5.97 -7.77 1.02
N THR A 33 5.45 -6.82 1.81
CA THR A 33 4.63 -5.72 1.29
C THR A 33 5.47 -4.68 0.56
N ILE A 34 6.71 -4.44 0.97
CA ILE A 34 7.66 -3.57 0.25
C ILE A 34 8.03 -4.20 -1.10
N GLU A 35 8.27 -5.51 -1.14
CA GLU A 35 8.55 -6.23 -2.40
C GLU A 35 7.36 -6.11 -3.37
N MET A 36 6.13 -6.27 -2.87
CA MET A 36 4.91 -6.07 -3.67
C MET A 36 4.76 -4.62 -4.13
N PHE A 37 5.05 -3.67 -3.24
CA PHE A 37 4.98 -2.25 -3.53
C PHE A 37 5.94 -1.85 -4.66
N GLN A 38 7.17 -2.36 -4.64
CA GLN A 38 8.16 -2.13 -5.70
C GLN A 38 7.66 -2.67 -7.05
N LEU A 39 7.07 -3.88 -7.07
CA LEU A 39 6.50 -4.46 -8.29
C LEU A 39 5.36 -3.61 -8.86
N ILE A 40 4.48 -3.08 -8.00
CA ILE A 40 3.40 -2.18 -8.41
C ILE A 40 3.98 -0.86 -8.96
N LEU A 41 4.97 -0.28 -8.27
CA LEU A 41 5.61 0.96 -8.71
C LEU A 41 6.24 0.82 -10.08
N GLU A 42 7.00 -0.25 -10.33
CA GLU A 42 7.62 -0.52 -11.63
C GLU A 42 6.55 -0.58 -12.74
N ARG A 43 5.43 -1.27 -12.49
CA ARG A 43 4.32 -1.36 -13.46
C ARG A 43 3.61 -0.04 -13.70
N CYS A 44 3.35 0.74 -12.65
CA CYS A 44 2.75 2.08 -12.81
C CYS A 44 3.65 3.01 -13.64
N LEU A 45 4.97 2.94 -13.41
CA LEU A 45 5.95 3.71 -14.18
C LEU A 45 6.01 3.28 -15.65
N ASP A 46 5.95 1.97 -15.92
CA ASP A 46 5.98 1.41 -17.28
C ASP A 46 4.73 1.80 -18.11
N GLN A 47 3.56 1.86 -17.48
CA GLN A 47 2.30 2.20 -18.15
C GLN A 47 2.05 3.72 -18.26
N GLY A 48 2.85 4.54 -17.58
CA GLY A 48 2.65 5.99 -17.52
C GLY A 48 1.37 6.39 -16.79
N GLU A 49 0.80 5.47 -16.00
CA GLU A 49 -0.45 5.67 -15.28
C GLU A 49 -0.19 6.04 -13.81
N HIS A 50 -0.85 7.10 -13.35
CA HIS A 50 -0.80 7.51 -11.96
C HIS A 50 -1.88 6.77 -11.15
N MET A 51 -1.60 5.52 -10.77
CA MET A 51 -2.50 4.76 -9.91
C MET A 51 -2.26 5.08 -8.42
N PRO A 52 -3.29 5.43 -7.64
CA PRO A 52 -3.14 5.67 -6.22
C PRO A 52 -2.88 4.38 -5.44
N ILE A 53 -1.97 4.45 -4.46
CA ILE A 53 -1.59 3.31 -3.61
C ILE A 53 -1.86 3.67 -2.15
N LEU A 54 -2.81 2.96 -1.55
CA LEU A 54 -3.10 3.02 -0.12
C LEU A 54 -2.31 1.94 0.62
N ILE A 55 -1.54 2.34 1.64
CA ILE A 55 -0.80 1.41 2.50
C ILE A 55 -1.41 1.41 3.90
N ILE A 56 -1.77 0.23 4.40
CA ILE A 56 -2.36 0.03 5.73
C ILE A 56 -1.44 -0.86 6.56
N GLY A 57 -0.85 -0.27 7.61
CA GLY A 57 -0.22 -1.03 8.68
C GLY A 57 -1.29 -1.49 9.67
N ASN A 58 -1.71 -2.74 9.54
CA ASN A 58 -2.76 -3.32 10.37
C ASN A 58 -2.27 -3.70 11.77
N LYS A 59 -2.90 -3.15 12.80
CA LYS A 59 -2.55 -3.31 14.21
C LYS A 59 -3.46 -4.36 14.87
N PHE A 60 -3.09 -5.63 14.84
CA PHE A 60 -3.92 -6.68 15.44
C PHE A 60 -3.78 -6.83 16.97
N GLN A 61 -2.69 -6.33 17.58
CA GLN A 61 -2.36 -6.59 19.00
C GLN A 61 -1.65 -5.40 19.65
N LYS A 62 -1.64 -5.35 20.99
CA LYS A 62 -0.79 -4.44 21.80
C LYS A 62 0.70 -4.83 21.78
N LYS A 63 1.21 -5.29 20.64
CA LYS A 63 2.63 -5.57 20.45
C LYS A 63 3.35 -4.31 20.02
N GLU A 64 4.67 -4.30 20.21
CA GLU A 64 5.51 -3.22 19.71
C GLU A 64 5.31 -3.08 18.19
N GLU A 65 4.97 -1.87 17.78
CA GLU A 65 4.65 -1.53 16.40
C GLU A 65 5.90 -1.01 15.70
N ILE A 66 6.01 -1.28 14.40
CA ILE A 66 7.00 -0.61 13.57
C ILE A 66 6.67 0.89 13.56
N THR A 67 7.67 1.72 13.86
CA THR A 67 7.46 3.17 13.95
C THR A 67 7.12 3.75 12.58
N SER A 68 6.34 4.85 12.58
CA SER A 68 6.01 5.55 11.34
C SER A 68 7.28 5.95 10.57
N ASP A 69 8.32 6.44 11.25
CA ASP A 69 9.59 6.81 10.62
C ASP A 69 10.24 5.63 9.87
N MET A 70 10.22 4.43 10.45
CA MET A 70 10.70 3.24 9.76
C MET A 70 9.85 2.93 8.53
N ILE A 71 8.53 3.11 8.60
CA ILE A 71 7.63 2.88 7.46
C ILE A 71 7.90 3.90 6.35
N PHE A 72 7.92 5.20 6.66
CA PHE A 72 8.21 6.26 5.69
C PHE A 72 9.55 6.04 4.98
N LYS A 73 10.57 5.61 5.74
CA LYS A 73 11.88 5.28 5.17
C LYS A 73 11.88 4.02 4.31
N ASN A 74 11.26 2.93 4.77
CA ASN A 74 11.32 1.66 4.03
C ASN A 74 10.49 1.67 2.75
N PHE A 75 9.46 2.51 2.68
CA PHE A 75 8.66 2.70 1.47
C PHE A 75 9.15 3.88 0.62
N ASP A 76 10.28 4.53 0.95
CA ASP A 76 10.83 5.69 0.22
C ASP A 76 9.81 6.80 -0.09
N MET A 77 8.87 7.02 0.84
CA MET A 77 7.68 7.86 0.65
C MET A 77 8.01 9.31 0.26
N GLU A 78 9.15 9.84 0.72
CA GLU A 78 9.59 11.18 0.35
C GLU A 78 9.94 11.29 -1.14
N GLU A 79 10.55 10.26 -1.72
CA GLU A 79 10.94 10.23 -3.12
C GLU A 79 9.73 10.03 -4.02
N ILE A 80 8.83 9.11 -3.65
CA ILE A 80 7.56 8.87 -4.33
C ILE A 80 6.70 10.11 -4.41
N ASN A 81 6.60 10.87 -3.30
CA ASN A 81 5.86 12.13 -3.29
C ASN A 81 6.50 13.18 -4.23
N LYS A 82 7.83 13.20 -4.38
CA LYS A 82 8.51 14.08 -5.35
C LYS A 82 8.25 13.67 -6.79
N CYS A 83 8.07 12.37 -7.04
CA CYS A 83 7.71 11.82 -8.34
C CYS A 83 6.23 12.02 -8.71
N GLY A 84 5.42 12.66 -7.86
CA GLY A 84 4.01 12.93 -8.12
C GLY A 84 3.12 11.68 -8.03
N LEU A 85 3.59 10.62 -7.35
CA LEU A 85 2.80 9.41 -7.13
C LEU A 85 1.87 9.59 -5.93
N HIS A 86 0.63 9.14 -6.07
CA HIS A 86 -0.40 9.28 -5.06
C HIS A 86 -0.33 8.12 -4.07
N VAL A 87 0.57 8.20 -3.09
CA VAL A 87 0.74 7.15 -2.07
C VAL A 87 0.43 7.70 -0.68
N ARG A 88 -0.31 6.92 0.13
CA ARG A 88 -0.59 7.32 1.51
C ARG A 88 -0.61 6.13 2.46
N TYR A 89 -0.02 6.34 3.62
CA TYR A 89 0.02 5.35 4.70
C TYR A 89 -0.96 5.69 5.82
N PHE A 90 -1.63 4.65 6.34
CA PHE A 90 -2.42 4.69 7.56
C PHE A 90 -2.05 3.53 8.49
N ALA A 91 -1.94 3.84 9.78
CA ALA A 91 -1.81 2.84 10.84
C ALA A 91 -3.20 2.58 11.45
N ILE A 92 -3.76 1.40 11.20
CA ILE A 92 -5.18 1.10 11.47
C ILE A 92 -5.29 -0.24 12.22
N ASN A 93 -6.07 -0.32 13.28
CA ASN A 93 -6.62 -1.59 13.75
C ASN A 93 -7.94 -1.86 13.01
N ILE A 94 -7.90 -2.78 12.04
CA ILE A 94 -9.05 -3.05 11.16
C ILE A 94 -10.28 -3.57 11.94
N LEU A 95 -10.11 -4.09 13.16
CA LEU A 95 -11.20 -4.66 13.93
C LEU A 95 -12.04 -3.62 14.69
N ASN A 96 -11.52 -2.40 14.91
CA ASN A 96 -12.18 -1.44 15.81
C ASN A 96 -11.92 0.04 15.52
N GLU A 97 -11.21 0.39 14.44
CA GLU A 97 -10.97 1.79 14.06
C GLU A 97 -11.74 2.18 12.77
N ASP A 98 -13.06 1.99 12.79
CA ASP A 98 -13.95 2.22 11.64
C ASP A 98 -13.77 3.60 11.00
N ASP A 99 -13.64 4.66 11.80
CA ASP A 99 -13.41 6.01 11.30
C ASP A 99 -12.11 6.14 10.48
N LYS A 100 -11.05 5.45 10.91
CA LYS A 100 -9.77 5.46 10.16
C LYS A 100 -9.89 4.65 8.87
N ILE A 101 -10.60 3.53 8.89
CA ILE A 101 -10.88 2.74 7.68
C ILE A 101 -11.64 3.59 6.67
N ILE A 102 -12.73 4.25 7.11
CA ILE A 102 -13.52 5.15 6.26
C ILE A 102 -12.64 6.28 5.70
N ASN A 103 -11.79 6.89 6.52
CA ASN A 103 -10.91 7.97 6.06
C ASN A 103 -9.86 7.48 5.06
N ALA A 104 -9.30 6.29 5.25
CA ALA A 104 -8.34 5.69 4.33
C ALA A 104 -8.97 5.36 2.98
N LEU A 105 -10.15 4.73 2.99
CA LEU A 105 -10.92 4.43 1.78
C LEU A 105 -11.39 5.70 1.07
N ARG A 106 -11.87 6.70 1.82
CA ARG A 106 -12.26 8.00 1.27
C ARG A 106 -11.08 8.66 0.55
N TRP A 107 -9.90 8.65 1.16
CA TRP A 107 -8.70 9.17 0.50
C TRP A 107 -8.45 8.45 -0.83
N LEU A 108 -8.40 7.11 -0.83
CA LEU A 108 -8.14 6.34 -2.05
C LEU A 108 -9.15 6.69 -3.16
N LEU A 109 -10.45 6.65 -2.84
CA LEU A 109 -11.52 6.91 -3.80
C LEU A 109 -11.47 8.33 -4.39
N THR A 110 -11.00 9.32 -3.64
CA THR A 110 -10.84 10.70 -4.15
C THR A 110 -9.72 10.85 -5.17
N GLN A 111 -8.84 9.85 -5.30
CA GLN A 111 -7.75 9.87 -6.28
C GLN A 111 -8.10 9.12 -7.58
N VAL A 112 -9.20 8.37 -7.61
CA VAL A 112 -9.61 7.49 -8.73
C VAL A 112 -10.56 8.21 -9.72
N ILE A 113 -10.65 9.54 -9.66
CA ILE A 113 -11.63 10.34 -10.42
C ILE A 113 -10.99 10.97 -11.65
#